data_AF-A0A1M6HIQ0-F1
#
_entry.id   AF-A0A1M6HIQ0-F1
#
_cell.length_a   1.000
_cell.length_b   1.000
_cell.length_c   1.000
_cell.angle_alpha   90.00
_cell.angle_beta   90.00
_cell.angle_gamma   90.00
#
_symmetry.space_group_name_H-M   'P 1'
#
loop_
_entity.id
_entity.type
_entity.pdbx_description
1 polymer ?
#
loop_
_entity_poly.entity_id
_entity_poly.type
_entity_poly.pdbx_seq_one_letter_code
_entity_poly.pdbx_strand_id
1 'polypeptide(L)'
;MEGIREFEKNILIEVGFVEKVTKIREQFLKNNSDEILKCDKKTFMAMVDPKYNLEHKGGGVFTLTKTFKNFTFILEPNKYSGAGLLFYIIILKDGIDQDIGFSQYGSVLRYLPYDKSRIEKTNRTFGYNALSEMKDYLNQMITLWEEFVEKYIEKLELGIEPPNTPYED
;
A
#
# COMPACT_ATOMS: atom_id res chain seq x y z
N MET A 1 3.86 13.25 -16.69
CA MET A 1 4.65 13.59 -15.48
C MET A 1 4.92 12.36 -14.63
N GLU A 2 6.18 11.95 -14.40
CA GLU A 2 6.50 10.70 -13.70
C GLU A 2 6.85 10.93 -12.21
N GLY A 3 5.87 10.83 -11.31
CA GLY A 3 6.17 10.80 -9.88
C GLY A 3 4.99 10.93 -8.93
N ILE A 4 5.29 10.70 -7.65
CA ILE A 4 4.40 11.02 -6.52
C ILE A 4 4.33 12.54 -6.32
N ARG A 5 3.10 13.05 -6.13
CA ARG A 5 2.84 14.45 -5.76
C ARG A 5 3.57 14.84 -4.47
N GLU A 6 4.06 16.09 -4.40
CA GLU A 6 4.86 16.56 -3.26
C GLU A 6 4.10 16.50 -1.93
N PHE A 7 2.78 16.73 -1.95
CA PHE A 7 1.93 16.61 -0.78
C PHE A 7 1.98 15.19 -0.19
N GLU A 8 1.66 14.18 -1.00
CA GLU A 8 1.72 12.78 -0.61
C GLU A 8 3.14 12.35 -0.24
N LYS A 9 4.15 12.84 -0.98
CA LYS A 9 5.57 12.57 -0.69
C LYS A 9 5.94 13.01 0.72
N ASN A 10 5.56 14.21 1.12
CA ASN A 10 5.86 14.76 2.44
C ASN A 10 5.18 13.94 3.55
N ILE A 11 3.94 13.51 3.34
CA ILE A 11 3.24 12.62 4.28
C ILE A 11 3.99 11.29 4.41
N LEU A 12 4.39 10.65 3.30
CA LEU A 12 5.13 9.39 3.33
C LEU A 12 6.48 9.51 4.05
N ILE A 13 7.18 10.64 3.89
CA ILE A 13 8.41 10.92 4.62
C ILE A 13 8.12 11.04 6.12
N GLU A 14 7.09 11.78 6.49
CA GLU A 14 6.71 12.03 7.89
C GLU A 14 6.29 10.75 8.62
N VAL A 15 5.55 9.85 7.96
CA VAL A 15 5.19 8.54 8.55
C VAL A 15 6.34 7.54 8.57
N GLY A 16 7.52 7.89 8.02
CA GLY A 16 8.69 7.02 7.96
C GLY A 16 8.49 5.82 7.02
N PHE A 17 7.73 6.00 5.94
CA PHE A 17 7.26 4.93 5.07
C PHE A 17 8.38 4.01 4.57
N VAL A 18 9.47 4.58 4.05
CA VAL A 18 10.62 3.82 3.51
C VAL A 18 11.17 2.84 4.54
N GLU A 19 11.43 3.33 5.74
CA GLU A 19 12.02 2.53 6.81
C GLU A 19 11.05 1.43 7.27
N LYS A 20 9.76 1.77 7.43
CA LYS A 20 8.72 0.81 7.82
C LYS A 20 8.51 -0.27 6.78
N VAL A 21 8.32 0.08 5.51
CA VAL A 21 8.11 -0.92 4.45
C VAL A 21 9.35 -1.79 4.24
N THR A 22 10.55 -1.22 4.39
CA THR A 22 11.80 -2.00 4.33
C THR A 22 11.87 -3.00 5.47
N LYS A 23 11.61 -2.57 6.72
CA LYS A 23 11.58 -3.46 7.89
C LYS A 23 10.52 -4.55 7.78
N ILE A 24 9.34 -4.23 7.26
CA ILE A 24 8.29 -5.23 6.97
C ILE A 24 8.88 -6.27 6.01
N ARG A 25 9.42 -5.85 4.86
CA ARG A 25 9.96 -6.77 3.84
C ARG A 25 11.17 -7.57 4.34
N GLU A 26 11.99 -7.01 5.22
CA GLU A 26 13.12 -7.68 5.86
C GLU A 26 12.69 -8.88 6.74
N GLN A 27 11.46 -8.89 7.27
CA GLN A 27 10.92 -10.04 8.02
C GLN A 27 10.61 -11.24 7.11
N PHE A 28 10.42 -10.99 5.82
CA PHE A 28 10.01 -11.98 4.82
C PHE A 28 11.15 -12.26 3.81
N LEU A 29 12.41 -12.18 4.26
CA LEU A 29 13.56 -12.54 3.42
C LEU A 29 13.71 -14.06 3.39
N LYS A 30 13.33 -14.68 2.27
CA LYS A 30 13.57 -16.09 1.98
C LYS A 30 14.24 -16.24 0.62
N ASN A 31 15.14 -17.23 0.50
CA ASN A 31 15.72 -17.60 -0.79
C ASN A 31 14.59 -18.02 -1.74
N ASN A 32 14.19 -17.12 -2.65
CA ASN A 32 13.29 -17.35 -3.77
C ASN A 32 12.07 -18.23 -3.43
N SER A 33 11.07 -17.63 -2.79
CA SER A 33 9.73 -18.22 -2.73
C SER A 33 9.12 -18.26 -4.14
N ASP A 34 9.52 -19.25 -4.93
CA ASP A 34 8.99 -19.46 -6.29
C ASP A 34 7.60 -20.11 -6.27
N GLU A 35 7.10 -20.50 -5.08
CA GLU A 35 5.82 -21.18 -4.93
C GLU A 35 4.68 -20.23 -4.54
N ILE A 36 3.60 -20.28 -5.33
CA ILE A 36 2.37 -19.51 -5.08
C ILE A 36 1.63 -20.11 -3.89
N LEU A 37 1.53 -19.36 -2.80
CA LEU A 37 0.60 -19.69 -1.72
C LEU A 37 -0.86 -19.55 -2.18
N LYS A 38 -1.50 -20.69 -2.37
CA LYS A 38 -2.92 -20.75 -2.69
C LYS A 38 -3.75 -20.65 -1.40
N CYS A 39 -4.74 -19.78 -1.41
CA CYS A 39 -5.83 -19.75 -0.44
C CYS A 39 -7.13 -19.41 -1.17
N ASP A 40 -8.28 -19.85 -0.65
CA ASP A 40 -9.58 -19.43 -1.17
C ASP A 40 -9.93 -18.00 -0.70
N LYS A 41 -10.96 -17.41 -1.32
CA LYS A 41 -11.44 -16.06 -1.00
C LYS A 41 -11.83 -15.92 0.48
N LYS A 42 -12.57 -16.88 1.04
CA LYS A 42 -13.08 -16.79 2.41
C LYS A 42 -11.93 -16.80 3.41
N THR A 43 -10.95 -17.69 3.19
CA THR A 43 -9.72 -17.76 3.98
C THR A 43 -8.91 -16.48 3.86
N PHE A 44 -8.75 -15.91 2.66
CA PHE A 44 -8.05 -14.65 2.48
C PHE A 44 -8.72 -13.49 3.23
N MET A 45 -10.04 -13.34 3.08
CA MET A 45 -10.78 -12.28 3.77
C MET A 45 -10.73 -12.43 5.29
N ALA A 46 -10.70 -13.67 5.81
CA ALA A 46 -10.58 -13.94 7.24
C ALA A 46 -9.18 -13.68 7.82
N MET A 47 -8.16 -13.38 6.99
CA MET A 47 -6.82 -13.02 7.48
C MET A 47 -6.74 -11.57 7.96
N VAL A 48 -7.59 -10.70 7.41
CA VAL A 48 -7.61 -9.29 7.78
C VAL A 48 -8.17 -9.12 9.19
N ASP A 49 -7.53 -8.24 9.98
CA ASP A 49 -8.02 -7.88 11.32
C ASP A 49 -9.51 -7.46 11.25
N PRO A 50 -10.40 -8.00 12.12
CA PRO A 50 -11.83 -7.69 12.12
C PRO A 50 -12.20 -6.21 12.18
N LYS A 51 -11.30 -5.33 12.66
CA LYS A 51 -11.54 -3.89 12.65
C LYS A 51 -11.58 -3.28 11.24
N TYR A 52 -11.01 -3.98 10.25
CA TYR A 52 -11.00 -3.55 8.86
C TYR A 52 -12.08 -4.28 8.05
N ASN A 53 -12.83 -3.53 7.24
CA ASN A 53 -13.79 -4.10 6.31
C ASN A 53 -13.14 -4.32 4.94
N LEU A 54 -12.67 -5.54 4.67
CA LEU A 54 -12.16 -5.92 3.36
C LEU A 54 -13.29 -6.39 2.44
N GLU A 55 -13.43 -5.75 1.29
CA GLU A 55 -14.39 -6.14 0.25
C GLU A 55 -13.71 -6.87 -0.91
N HIS A 56 -14.41 -7.81 -1.53
CA HIS A 56 -13.93 -8.51 -2.73
C HIS A 56 -14.61 -7.94 -3.97
N LYS A 57 -13.82 -7.36 -4.89
CA LYS A 57 -14.33 -6.68 -6.09
C LYS A 57 -14.36 -7.58 -7.34
N GLY A 58 -13.72 -8.75 -7.29
CA GLY A 58 -13.72 -9.72 -8.38
C GLY A 58 -12.30 -10.21 -8.70
N GLY A 59 -12.20 -11.42 -9.26
CA GLY A 59 -10.90 -12.02 -9.57
C GLY A 59 -9.98 -12.12 -8.34
N GLY A 60 -8.81 -11.49 -8.42
CA GLY A 60 -7.84 -11.38 -7.32
C GLY A 60 -7.87 -10.06 -6.56
N VAL A 61 -8.88 -9.22 -6.79
CA VAL A 61 -8.93 -7.82 -6.33
C VAL A 61 -9.78 -7.69 -5.06
N PHE A 62 -9.20 -7.06 -4.05
CA PHE A 62 -9.85 -6.73 -2.79
C PHE A 62 -9.66 -5.25 -2.47
N THR A 63 -10.52 -4.66 -1.65
CA THR A 63 -10.40 -3.24 -1.28
C THR A 63 -10.74 -2.98 0.17
N LEU A 64 -10.00 -2.07 0.80
CA LEU A 64 -10.40 -1.37 2.03
C LEU A 64 -10.68 0.09 1.68
N THR A 65 -11.64 0.69 2.37
CA THR A 65 -12.02 2.09 2.13
C THR A 65 -12.14 2.86 3.43
N LYS A 66 -11.61 4.08 3.46
CA LYS A 66 -11.77 5.07 4.54
C LYS A 66 -12.19 6.40 3.92
N THR A 67 -13.23 7.03 4.45
CA THR A 67 -13.79 8.28 3.92
C THR A 67 -13.60 9.41 4.92
N PHE A 68 -13.22 10.59 4.44
CA PHE A 68 -13.15 11.80 5.26
C PHE A 68 -13.55 13.03 4.42
N LYS A 69 -14.61 13.73 4.82
CA LYS A 69 -15.21 14.82 4.03
C LYS A 69 -15.47 14.36 2.59
N ASN A 70 -14.96 15.08 1.60
CA ASN A 70 -15.04 14.73 0.17
C ASN A 70 -13.93 13.78 -0.30
N PHE A 71 -13.04 13.32 0.58
CA PHE A 71 -11.98 12.38 0.24
C PHE A 71 -12.39 10.92 0.52
N THR A 72 -12.06 10.04 -0.42
CA THR A 72 -12.15 8.58 -0.26
C THR A 72 -10.77 7.98 -0.48
N PHE A 73 -10.24 7.32 0.53
CA PHE A 73 -8.98 6.60 0.49
C PHE A 73 -9.25 5.11 0.29
N ILE A 74 -8.59 4.49 -0.67
CA ILE A 74 -8.77 3.09 -1.02
C ILE A 74 -7.40 2.41 -0.99
N LEU A 75 -7.30 1.32 -0.25
CA LEU A 75 -6.22 0.34 -0.39
C LEU A 75 -6.77 -0.83 -1.20
N GLU A 76 -6.09 -1.20 -2.27
CA GLU A 76 -6.45 -2.34 -3.11
C GLU A 76 -5.36 -3.43 -3.02
N PRO A 77 -5.53 -4.43 -2.14
CA PRO A 77 -4.72 -5.64 -2.16
C PRO A 77 -5.10 -6.51 -3.36
N ASN A 78 -4.13 -6.70 -4.25
CA ASN A 78 -4.24 -7.54 -5.42
C ASN A 78 -3.45 -8.83 -5.24
N LYS A 79 -4.18 -9.94 -5.34
CA LYS A 79 -3.67 -11.30 -5.31
C LYS A 79 -3.62 -11.84 -6.74
N TYR A 80 -2.57 -11.46 -7.47
CA TYR A 80 -2.28 -12.04 -8.78
C TYR A 80 -1.59 -13.41 -8.61
N SER A 81 -1.96 -14.38 -9.44
CA SER A 81 -1.32 -15.69 -9.46
C SER A 81 0.12 -15.57 -9.94
N GLY A 82 1.08 -15.41 -9.03
CA GLY A 82 2.51 -15.49 -9.34
C GLY A 82 3.44 -14.53 -8.60
N ALA A 83 2.98 -13.34 -8.19
CA ALA A 83 3.88 -12.24 -7.75
C ALA A 83 3.78 -11.87 -6.25
N GLY A 84 3.16 -12.71 -5.43
CA GLY A 84 2.79 -12.32 -4.07
C GLY A 84 1.62 -11.33 -4.07
N LEU A 85 1.54 -10.50 -3.02
CA LEU A 85 0.49 -9.51 -2.84
C LEU A 85 1.00 -8.16 -3.34
N LEU A 86 0.26 -7.56 -4.27
CA LEU A 86 0.47 -6.18 -4.69
C LEU A 86 -0.52 -5.29 -3.94
N PHE A 87 -0.12 -4.07 -3.63
CA PHE A 87 -0.94 -3.11 -2.89
C PHE A 87 -0.98 -1.81 -3.65
N TYR A 88 -2.16 -1.38 -4.07
CA TYR A 88 -2.38 -0.11 -4.76
C TYR A 88 -3.09 0.87 -3.83
N ILE A 89 -2.75 2.15 -3.91
CA ILE A 89 -3.41 3.20 -3.14
C ILE A 89 -4.10 4.12 -4.13
N ILE A 90 -5.39 4.32 -3.94
CA ILE A 90 -6.21 5.22 -4.75
C ILE A 90 -6.80 6.27 -3.80
N ILE A 91 -6.79 7.53 -4.23
CA ILE A 91 -7.42 8.64 -3.49
C ILE A 91 -8.40 9.30 -4.45
N LEU A 92 -9.66 9.38 -4.03
CA LEU A 92 -10.70 10.10 -4.74
C LEU A 92 -11.02 11.40 -3.98
N LYS A 93 -11.18 12.51 -4.68
CA LYS A 93 -11.76 13.76 -4.16
C LYS A 93 -13.05 14.03 -4.93
N ASP A 94 -14.18 14.14 -4.23
CA ASP A 94 -15.50 14.30 -4.85
C ASP A 94 -15.81 13.18 -5.88
N GLY A 95 -15.30 11.96 -5.61
CA GLY A 95 -15.43 10.80 -6.50
C GLY A 95 -14.49 10.78 -7.72
N ILE A 96 -13.63 11.79 -7.87
CA ILE A 96 -12.67 11.91 -8.97
C ILE A 96 -11.31 11.38 -8.53
N ASP A 97 -10.74 10.46 -9.30
CA ASP A 97 -9.38 9.95 -9.07
C ASP A 97 -8.37 11.10 -9.11
N GLN A 98 -7.55 11.18 -8.06
CA GLN A 98 -6.56 12.24 -7.89
C GLN A 98 -5.22 11.92 -8.57
N ASP A 99 -5.09 10.75 -9.21
CA ASP A 99 -3.88 10.25 -9.89
C ASP A 99 -2.59 10.65 -9.15
N ILE A 100 -2.40 10.04 -7.99
CA ILE A 100 -1.31 10.38 -7.08
C ILE A 100 0.05 9.81 -7.53
N GLY A 101 0.12 9.13 -8.69
CA GLY A 101 1.32 8.45 -9.17
C GLY A 101 1.72 7.19 -8.37
N PHE A 102 0.82 6.65 -7.53
CA PHE A 102 1.04 5.45 -6.72
C PHE A 102 0.66 4.15 -7.46
N SER A 103 1.44 3.73 -8.42
CA SER A 103 1.26 2.38 -9.00
C SER A 103 2.09 1.35 -8.24
N GLN A 104 1.53 0.84 -7.13
CA GLN A 104 2.07 -0.16 -6.19
C GLN A 104 3.04 0.37 -5.10
N TYR A 105 2.89 -0.08 -3.83
CA TYR A 105 3.77 0.28 -2.69
C TYR A 105 5.28 0.21 -3.01
N GLY A 106 5.69 -0.74 -3.86
CA GLY A 106 7.09 -0.93 -4.24
C GLY A 106 7.64 0.12 -5.20
N SER A 107 6.81 0.76 -6.04
CA SER A 107 7.27 1.80 -6.98
C SER A 107 7.46 3.13 -6.29
N VAL A 108 6.68 3.40 -5.25
CA VAL A 108 6.73 4.62 -4.42
C VAL A 108 8.13 4.84 -3.82
N LEU A 109 8.84 3.76 -3.48
CA LEU A 109 10.21 3.83 -2.98
C LEU A 109 11.14 4.60 -3.94
N ARG A 110 10.92 4.52 -5.26
CA ARG A 110 11.76 5.19 -6.27
C ARG A 110 11.74 6.72 -6.14
N TYR A 111 10.71 7.27 -5.50
CA TYR A 111 10.49 8.72 -5.37
C TYR A 111 10.76 9.27 -3.97
N LEU A 112 11.11 8.41 -3.02
CA LEU A 112 11.47 8.77 -1.66
C LEU A 112 12.98 8.70 -1.46
N PRO A 113 13.56 9.40 -0.47
CA PRO A 113 14.95 9.19 -0.10
C PRO A 113 15.13 7.81 0.54
N TYR A 114 15.97 6.94 -0.04
CA TYR A 114 16.26 5.61 0.51
C TYR A 114 17.70 5.15 0.26
N ASP A 115 18.17 4.22 1.09
CA ASP A 115 19.40 3.47 0.87
C ASP A 115 19.17 2.36 -0.17
N LYS A 116 19.72 2.54 -1.38
CA LYS A 116 19.57 1.61 -2.48
C LYS A 116 20.03 0.19 -2.15
N SER A 117 21.10 0.05 -1.36
CA SER A 117 21.68 -1.26 -1.04
C SER A 117 20.74 -2.13 -0.22
N ARG A 118 20.00 -1.52 0.73
CA ARG A 118 18.98 -2.21 1.54
C ARG A 118 17.77 -2.63 0.71
N ILE A 119 17.31 -1.76 -0.18
CA ILE A 119 16.14 -2.06 -1.04
C ILE A 119 16.46 -3.14 -2.08
N GLU A 120 17.65 -3.15 -2.67
CA GLU A 120 18.04 -4.19 -3.61
C GLU A 120 18.08 -5.58 -2.96
N LYS A 121 18.54 -5.67 -1.72
CA LYS A 121 18.55 -6.93 -0.95
C LYS A 121 17.14 -7.44 -0.72
N THR A 122 16.22 -6.58 -0.27
CA THR A 122 14.82 -6.96 -0.02
C THR A 122 14.09 -7.34 -1.29
N ASN A 123 14.31 -6.64 -2.42
CA ASN A 123 13.65 -6.96 -3.69
C ASN A 123 14.03 -8.34 -4.25
N ARG A 124 15.26 -8.82 -4.03
CA ARG A 124 15.74 -10.10 -4.58
C ARG A 124 15.35 -11.31 -3.74
N THR A 125 14.97 -11.11 -2.49
CA THR A 125 14.77 -12.19 -1.51
C THR A 125 13.44 -12.12 -0.78
N PHE A 126 12.55 -11.20 -1.16
CA PHE A 126 11.24 -11.08 -0.53
C PHE A 126 10.32 -12.26 -0.93
N GLY A 127 9.72 -12.91 0.06
CA GLY A 127 8.72 -13.96 -0.14
C GLY A 127 8.19 -14.53 1.18
N TYR A 128 7.01 -15.15 1.13
CA TYR A 128 6.40 -15.82 2.27
C TYR A 128 5.86 -17.18 1.83
N ASN A 129 6.02 -18.21 2.68
CA ASN A 129 5.78 -19.62 2.37
C ASN A 129 4.67 -20.24 3.24
N ALA A 130 4.06 -19.46 4.15
CA ALA A 130 2.93 -19.89 4.95
C ALA A 130 1.78 -18.88 4.90
N LEU A 131 0.55 -19.37 5.06
CA LEU A 131 -0.65 -18.53 5.18
C LEU A 131 -0.58 -17.57 6.39
N SER A 132 0.10 -17.96 7.47
CA SER A 132 0.36 -17.08 8.61
C SER A 132 1.26 -15.91 8.24
N GLU A 133 2.32 -16.16 7.46
CA GLU A 133 3.23 -15.11 6.99
C GLU A 133 2.53 -14.16 6.01
N MET A 134 1.69 -14.69 5.12
CA MET A 134 0.86 -13.86 4.23
C MET A 134 -0.15 -13.01 5.03
N LYS A 135 -0.75 -13.58 6.07
CA LYS A 135 -1.63 -12.85 7.01
C LYS A 135 -0.87 -11.71 7.68
N ASP A 136 0.32 -11.99 8.22
CA ASP A 136 1.13 -10.99 8.91
C ASP A 136 1.56 -9.87 7.94
N TYR A 137 2.00 -10.23 6.73
CA TYR A 137 2.36 -9.26 5.70
C TYR A 137 1.15 -8.39 5.29
N LEU A 138 0.00 -9.00 5.01
CA LEU A 138 -1.23 -8.29 4.66
C LEU A 138 -1.63 -7.26 5.72
N ASN A 139 -1.65 -7.66 7.00
CA ASN A 139 -2.03 -6.75 8.09
C ASN A 139 -0.98 -5.67 8.34
N GLN A 140 0.33 -5.95 8.22
CA GLN A 140 1.37 -4.93 8.33
C GLN A 140 1.25 -3.87 7.23
N MET A 141 0.92 -4.27 6.02
CA MET A 141 0.72 -3.34 4.89
C MET A 141 -0.58 -2.52 5.05
N ILE A 142 -1.66 -3.12 5.56
CA ILE A 142 -2.90 -2.41 5.90
C ILE A 142 -2.65 -1.37 7.01
N THR A 143 -1.90 -1.71 8.06
CA THR A 143 -1.55 -0.76 9.11
C THR A 143 -0.75 0.41 8.56
N LEU A 144 0.22 0.16 7.67
CA LEU A 144 1.01 1.22 7.03
C LEU A 144 0.15 2.13 6.14
N TRP A 145 -0.87 1.59 5.46
CA TRP A 145 -1.87 2.39 4.75
C TRP A 145 -2.69 3.26 5.72
N GLU A 146 -3.17 2.68 6.82
CA GLU A 146 -3.95 3.41 7.81
C GLU A 146 -3.17 4.59 8.42
N GLU A 147 -1.90 4.39 8.78
CA GLU A 147 -1.02 5.45 9.26
C GLU A 147 -0.85 6.58 8.23
N PHE A 148 -0.68 6.24 6.95
CA PHE A 148 -0.63 7.21 5.86
C PHE A 148 -1.93 8.01 5.76
N VAL A 149 -3.09 7.33 5.77
CA VAL A 149 -4.40 7.98 5.67
C VAL A 149 -4.68 8.86 6.88
N GLU A 150 -4.35 8.41 8.09
CA GLU A 150 -4.51 9.21 9.31
C GLU A 150 -3.68 10.49 9.24
N LYS A 151 -2.43 10.38 8.79
CA LYS A 151 -1.58 11.56 8.63
C LYS A 151 -2.07 12.47 7.52
N TYR A 152 -2.64 11.93 6.45
CA TYR A 152 -3.29 12.70 5.40
C TYR A 152 -4.48 13.49 5.94
N ILE A 153 -5.35 12.84 6.71
CA ILE A 153 -6.51 13.46 7.36
C ILE A 153 -6.05 14.58 8.30
N GLU A 154 -5.00 14.37 9.08
CA GLU A 154 -4.43 15.41 9.95
C GLU A 154 -4.03 16.67 9.15
N LYS A 155 -3.40 16.52 7.97
CA LYS A 155 -3.08 17.66 7.10
C LYS A 155 -4.34 18.38 6.60
N LEU A 156 -5.37 17.63 6.22
CA LEU A 156 -6.66 18.19 5.77
C LEU A 156 -7.40 18.92 6.90
N GLU A 157 -7.30 18.45 8.14
CA GLU A 157 -7.88 19.11 9.32
C GLU A 157 -7.18 20.44 9.64
N LEU A 158 -5.88 20.54 9.34
CA LEU A 158 -5.11 21.78 9.43
C LEU A 158 -5.34 22.73 8.24
N GLY A 159 -6.22 22.37 7.29
CA GLY A 159 -6.49 23.17 6.08
C GLY A 159 -5.39 23.10 5.02
N ILE A 160 -4.47 22.12 5.12
CA ILE A 160 -3.43 21.88 4.12
C ILE A 160 -3.97 20.85 3.14
N GLU A 161 -4.42 21.31 1.97
CA GLU A 161 -4.97 20.44 0.92
C GLU A 161 -3.93 20.08 -0.15
N PRO A 162 -4.05 18.89 -0.77
CA PRO A 162 -3.32 18.59 -2.00
C PRO A 162 -3.75 19.56 -3.11
N PRO A 163 -2.87 19.87 -4.08
CA PRO A 163 -3.25 20.64 -5.26
C PRO A 163 -4.37 19.93 -6.04
N ASN A 164 -5.34 20.71 -6.55
CA ASN A 164 -6.53 20.19 -7.25
C ASN A 164 -6.24 19.58 -8.64
N THR A 165 -5.05 19.77 -9.19
CA THR A 165 -4.70 19.34 -10.54
C THR A 165 -4.13 17.91 -10.53
N PRO A 166 -4.68 16.97 -11.31
CA PRO A 166 -3.86 15.91 -11.85
C PRO A 166 -2.78 16.58 -12.71
N TYR A 167 -1.59 16.03 -12.66
CA TYR A 167 -0.45 16.51 -13.42
C TYR A 167 -0.85 16.76 -14.90
N GLU A 168 -0.80 18.02 -15.38
CA GLU A 168 -1.00 18.34 -16.80
C GLU A 168 0.04 17.58 -17.65
N ASP A 169 -0.40 16.86 -18.68
CA ASP A 169 0.46 15.98 -19.50
C ASP A 169 1.76 16.63 -20.01
#